data_AF-A0A540UYX4-F1
#
_entry.id   AF-A0A540UYX4-F1
#
_cell.length_a   1.000
_cell.length_b   1.000
_cell.length_c   1.000
_cell.angle_alpha   90.00
_cell.angle_beta   90.00
_cell.angle_gamma   90.00
#
_symmetry.space_group_name_H-M   'P 1'
#
loop_
_entity.id
_entity.type
_entity.pdbx_description
1 polymer ?
#
loop_
_entity_poly.entity_id
_entity_poly.type
_entity_poly.pdbx_seq_one_letter_code
_entity_poly.pdbx_strand_id
1 'polypeptide(L)'
;MWFFLSADLVFLVFHLKVKDSYYKERRPMFTLENINHGHEQFTGPDFPKLVAYFRDLGMVENTVDIQSGQVTYRSQTGQTLEKQGYQVTIPVSDQANLDQFVTILRNHQAGQTDFPTFCQETAEAGIYKWGIDLEAMTCSYLDKVEQAVFVEAVPSVEN
;
A
#
# COMPACT_ATOMS: atom_id res chain seq x y z
N MET A 1 46.70 12.90 43.87
CA MET A 1 46.49 13.98 42.87
C MET A 1 47.40 13.60 41.71
N TRP A 2 46.95 13.16 40.54
CA TRP A 2 45.99 13.77 39.63
C TRP A 2 45.22 12.68 38.85
N PHE A 3 43.95 12.97 38.56
CA PHE A 3 43.02 12.21 37.72
C PHE A 3 43.40 12.34 36.23
N PHE A 4 43.16 11.30 35.42
CA PHE A 4 42.59 11.47 34.08
C PHE A 4 41.71 10.24 33.74
N LEU A 5 40.40 10.47 33.71
CA LEU A 5 39.39 9.64 33.06
C LEU A 5 39.59 9.78 31.54
N SER A 6 39.71 8.65 30.82
CA SER A 6 39.77 8.65 29.36
C SER A 6 38.41 9.03 28.77
N ALA A 7 38.44 9.94 27.79
CA ALA A 7 37.28 10.59 27.18
C ALA A 7 36.65 9.77 26.03
N ASP A 8 36.56 8.44 26.15
CA ASP A 8 36.16 7.58 25.02
C ASP A 8 34.65 7.30 24.90
N LEU A 9 33.82 7.70 25.88
CA LEU A 9 32.38 7.39 25.82
C LEU A 9 31.53 8.46 25.11
N VAL A 10 32.03 9.69 24.98
CA VAL A 10 31.26 10.81 24.40
C VAL A 10 31.33 10.84 22.86
N PHE A 11 32.43 10.36 22.28
CA PHE A 11 32.61 10.34 20.83
C PHE A 11 31.71 9.31 20.10
N LEU A 12 31.39 8.20 20.75
CA LEU A 12 30.56 7.15 20.15
C LEU A 12 29.09 7.57 20.02
N VAL A 13 28.56 8.30 21.01
CA VAL A 13 27.16 8.75 21.04
C VAL A 13 26.89 9.83 19.99
N PHE A 14 27.86 10.70 19.71
CA PHE A 14 27.73 11.71 18.64
C PHE A 14 27.78 11.08 17.23
N HIS A 15 28.64 10.10 17.00
CA HIS A 15 28.73 9.43 15.69
C HIS A 15 27.49 8.56 15.36
N LEU A 16 26.87 7.93 16.35
CA LEU A 16 25.62 7.18 16.15
C LEU A 16 24.46 8.10 15.80
N LYS A 17 24.27 9.20 16.53
CA LYS A 17 23.19 10.18 16.25
C LYS A 17 23.31 10.86 14.88
N VAL A 18 24.54 11.14 14.43
CA VAL A 18 24.80 11.74 13.11
C VAL A 18 24.60 10.74 11.97
N LYS A 19 24.95 9.46 12.16
CA LYS A 19 24.65 8.41 11.17
C LYS A 19 23.15 8.18 11.04
N ASP A 20 22.44 8.09 12.16
CA ASP A 20 20.98 7.90 12.15
C ASP A 20 20.26 9.06 11.43
N SER A 21 20.65 10.32 11.66
CA SER A 21 20.07 11.46 10.94
C SER A 21 20.40 11.45 9.45
N TYR A 22 21.63 11.06 9.08
CA TYR A 22 22.07 10.96 7.68
C TYR A 22 21.33 9.86 6.90
N TYR A 23 21.02 8.72 7.53
CA TYR A 23 20.22 7.66 6.90
C TYR A 23 18.72 7.96 6.91
N LYS A 24 18.22 8.73 7.88
CA LYS A 24 16.80 9.13 7.97
C LYS A 24 16.41 10.09 6.84
N GLU A 25 17.34 10.91 6.35
CA GLU A 25 17.14 11.81 5.19
C GLU A 25 17.02 11.09 3.84
N ARG A 26 17.34 9.78 3.76
CA ARG A 26 17.24 9.00 2.51
C ARG A 26 15.97 8.17 2.37
N ARG A 27 15.12 8.10 3.39
CA ARG A 27 13.81 7.45 3.21
C ARG A 27 12.92 8.40 2.38
N PRO A 28 12.37 7.93 1.25
CA PRO A 28 11.50 8.77 0.46
C PRO A 28 10.31 9.22 1.31
N MET A 29 9.99 10.51 1.24
CA MET A 29 8.93 11.12 2.04
C MET A 29 7.55 10.65 1.59
N PHE A 30 6.57 10.67 2.50
CA PHE A 30 5.17 10.41 2.17
C PHE A 30 4.55 11.55 1.36
N THR A 31 4.72 11.50 0.03
CA THR A 31 4.21 12.48 -0.92
C THR A 31 3.54 11.77 -2.11
N LEU A 32 2.60 12.44 -2.79
CA LEU A 32 1.98 11.88 -4.00
C LEU A 32 3.01 11.60 -5.11
N GLU A 33 4.06 12.42 -5.20
CA GLU A 33 5.17 12.22 -6.13
C GLU A 33 5.86 10.88 -5.89
N ASN A 34 6.28 10.59 -4.65
CA ASN A 34 6.95 9.34 -4.32
C ASN A 34 6.01 8.13 -4.43
N ILE A 35 4.72 8.31 -4.11
CA ILE A 35 3.70 7.27 -4.30
C ILE A 35 3.54 6.94 -5.80
N ASN A 36 3.47 7.95 -6.66
CA ASN A 36 3.37 7.75 -8.10
C ASN A 36 4.63 7.09 -8.67
N HIS A 37 5.81 7.42 -8.15
CA HIS A 37 7.05 6.73 -8.52
C HIS A 37 6.99 5.21 -8.23
N GLY A 38 6.38 4.81 -7.11
CA GLY A 38 6.12 3.41 -6.82
C GLY A 38 5.25 2.72 -7.88
N HIS A 39 4.17 3.39 -8.30
CA HIS A 39 3.28 2.88 -9.37
C HIS A 39 3.94 2.84 -10.75
N GLU A 40 4.93 3.70 -11.03
CA GLU A 40 5.72 3.65 -12.26
C GLU A 40 6.73 2.49 -12.26
N GLN A 41 7.27 2.15 -11.08
CA GLN A 41 8.31 1.15 -10.92
C GLN A 41 7.74 -0.28 -10.79
N PHE A 42 6.61 -0.44 -10.09
CA PHE A 42 6.02 -1.74 -9.78
C PHE A 42 4.66 -1.89 -10.45
N THR A 43 4.52 -2.97 -11.20
CA THR A 43 3.28 -3.30 -11.94
C THR A 43 2.51 -4.42 -11.24
N GLY A 44 1.40 -4.91 -11.81
CA GLY A 44 0.53 -5.93 -11.19
C GLY A 44 1.28 -7.10 -10.53
N PRO A 45 2.19 -7.81 -11.22
CA PRO A 45 2.97 -8.90 -10.63
C PRO A 45 3.89 -8.49 -9.47
N ASP A 46 4.28 -7.21 -9.40
CA ASP A 46 5.13 -6.65 -8.37
C ASP A 46 4.33 -6.02 -7.21
N PHE A 47 3.03 -6.31 -7.10
CA PHE A 47 2.18 -5.76 -6.03
C PHE A 47 2.77 -5.92 -4.62
N PRO A 48 3.37 -7.07 -4.22
CA PRO A 48 4.07 -7.19 -2.95
C PRO A 48 5.22 -6.18 -2.75
N LYS A 49 5.97 -5.87 -3.82
CA LYS A 49 7.07 -4.89 -3.80
C LYS A 49 6.53 -3.46 -3.71
N LEU A 50 5.42 -3.18 -4.39
CA LEU A 50 4.72 -1.89 -4.28
C LEU A 50 4.28 -1.62 -2.85
N VAL A 51 3.66 -2.62 -2.19
CA VAL A 51 3.23 -2.52 -0.80
C VAL A 51 4.43 -2.33 0.14
N ALA A 52 5.54 -3.06 -0.07
CA ALA A 52 6.76 -2.86 0.70
C ALA A 52 7.33 -1.44 0.54
N TYR A 53 7.38 -0.93 -0.71
CA TYR A 53 7.81 0.44 -0.99
C TYR A 53 6.92 1.48 -0.30
N PHE A 54 5.59 1.33 -0.35
CA PHE A 54 4.68 2.22 0.36
C PHE A 54 4.87 2.20 1.88
N ARG A 55 5.13 1.02 2.45
CA ARG A 55 5.47 0.88 3.87
C ARG A 55 6.75 1.64 4.23
N ASP A 56 7.76 1.63 3.36
CA ASP A 56 9.00 2.39 3.55
C ASP A 56 8.79 3.92 3.50
N LEU A 57 7.75 4.40 2.80
CA LEU A 57 7.29 5.79 2.86
C LEU A 57 6.58 6.14 4.19
N GLY A 58 6.31 5.15 5.05
CA GLY A 58 5.53 5.31 6.27
C GLY A 58 4.01 5.24 6.04
N MET A 59 3.56 4.65 4.93
CA MET A 59 2.14 4.37 4.68
C MET A 59 1.66 3.22 5.56
N VAL A 60 0.45 3.36 6.10
CA VAL A 60 -0.21 2.32 6.93
C VAL A 60 -1.50 1.82 6.28
N GLU A 61 -2.13 2.62 5.42
CA GLU A 61 -3.34 2.21 4.70
C GLU A 61 -3.38 2.82 3.30
N ASN A 62 -3.85 2.02 2.34
CA ASN A 62 -4.26 2.49 1.02
C ASN A 62 -5.65 1.97 0.68
N THR A 63 -6.54 2.86 0.27
CA THR A 63 -7.91 2.53 -0.11
C THR A 63 -8.17 2.96 -1.55
N VAL A 64 -8.79 2.09 -2.33
CA VAL A 64 -9.19 2.35 -3.72
C VAL A 64 -10.67 2.06 -3.86
N ASP A 65 -11.47 3.09 -4.09
CA ASP A 65 -12.87 2.99 -4.46
C ASP A 65 -12.97 3.06 -5.99
N ILE A 66 -13.39 1.97 -6.63
CA ILE A 66 -13.48 1.90 -8.09
C ILE A 66 -14.76 2.51 -8.64
N GLN A 67 -15.80 2.68 -7.83
CA GLN A 67 -17.06 3.30 -8.25
C GLN A 67 -16.90 4.82 -8.40
N SER A 68 -16.19 5.46 -7.47
CA SER A 68 -15.87 6.90 -7.53
C SER A 68 -14.50 7.17 -8.18
N GLY A 69 -13.62 6.17 -8.21
CA GLY A 69 -12.21 6.30 -8.58
C GLY A 69 -11.36 7.00 -7.52
N GLN A 70 -11.90 7.29 -6.34
CA GLN A 70 -11.14 7.89 -5.24
C GLN A 70 -10.06 6.92 -4.75
N VAL A 71 -8.82 7.38 -4.68
CA VAL A 71 -7.72 6.66 -4.02
C VAL A 71 -7.19 7.47 -2.86
N THR A 72 -7.13 6.85 -1.68
CA THR A 72 -6.69 7.46 -0.43
C THR A 72 -5.48 6.72 0.12
N TYR A 73 -4.51 7.47 0.63
CA TYR A 73 -3.32 6.96 1.29
C TYR A 73 -3.20 7.60 2.66
N ARG A 74 -3.01 6.79 3.70
CA ARG A 74 -2.81 7.25 5.08
C ARG A 74 -1.44 6.85 5.57
N SER A 75 -0.74 7.80 6.19
CA SER A 75 0.56 7.56 6.82
C SER A 75 0.43 7.30 8.33
N GLN A 76 1.51 6.77 8.90
CA GLN A 76 1.64 6.55 10.33
C GLN A 76 1.53 7.84 11.17
N THR A 77 1.84 9.01 10.60
CA THR A 77 1.74 10.31 11.27
C THR A 77 0.33 10.91 11.20
N GLY A 78 -0.61 10.23 10.54
CA GLY A 78 -1.99 10.70 10.34
C GLY A 78 -2.16 11.63 9.14
N GLN A 79 -1.12 11.87 8.34
CA GLN A 79 -1.28 12.58 7.07
C GLN A 79 -2.06 11.70 6.08
N THR A 80 -3.07 12.29 5.44
CA THR A 80 -3.86 11.69 4.36
C THR A 80 -3.54 12.38 3.04
N LEU A 81 -3.33 11.58 2.00
CA LEU A 81 -3.16 12.03 0.61
C LEU A 81 -4.20 11.36 -0.26
N GLU A 82 -4.67 12.08 -1.27
CA GLU A 82 -5.74 11.63 -2.16
C GLU A 82 -5.40 11.91 -3.61
N LYS A 83 -5.83 11.03 -4.51
CA LYS A 83 -5.81 11.26 -5.95
C LYS A 83 -6.98 10.57 -6.63
N GLN A 84 -7.23 10.99 -7.86
CA GLN A 84 -8.13 10.26 -8.76
C GLN A 84 -7.39 9.07 -9.38
N GLY A 85 -7.96 7.88 -9.24
CA GLY A 85 -7.56 6.64 -9.89
C GLY A 85 -8.52 6.23 -11.00
N TYR A 86 -8.54 4.94 -11.31
CA TYR A 86 -9.46 4.38 -12.30
C TYR A 86 -10.89 4.36 -11.74
N GLN A 87 -11.84 4.82 -12.55
CA GLN A 87 -13.27 4.77 -12.25
C GLN A 87 -13.94 3.81 -13.23
N VAL A 88 -14.71 2.85 -12.71
CA VAL A 88 -15.50 1.96 -13.56
C VAL A 88 -16.60 2.71 -14.29
N THR A 89 -16.94 2.22 -15.46
CA THR A 89 -17.96 2.81 -16.34
C THR A 89 -19.35 2.23 -16.11
N ILE A 90 -19.43 1.16 -15.32
CA ILE A 90 -20.67 0.48 -14.93
C ILE A 90 -20.93 0.70 -13.43
N PRO A 91 -22.19 0.63 -12.98
CA PRO A 91 -22.49 0.57 -11.56
C PRO A 91 -21.99 -0.75 -10.97
N VAL A 92 -21.46 -0.71 -9.75
CA VAL A 92 -21.15 -1.92 -8.98
C VAL A 92 -22.44 -2.66 -8.63
N SER A 93 -22.42 -3.99 -8.82
CA SER A 93 -23.54 -4.88 -8.49
C SER A 93 -23.95 -4.75 -7.02
N ASP A 94 -25.26 -4.79 -6.75
CA ASP A 94 -25.80 -4.70 -5.39
C ASP A 94 -25.54 -5.95 -4.54
N GLN A 95 -25.18 -7.07 -5.16
CA GLN A 95 -24.92 -8.33 -4.48
C GLN A 95 -23.52 -8.81 -4.82
N ALA A 96 -22.73 -9.05 -3.78
CA ALA A 96 -21.40 -9.61 -3.92
C ALA A 96 -21.46 -11.09 -4.30
N ASN A 97 -20.61 -11.49 -5.24
CA ASN A 97 -20.44 -12.87 -5.66
C ASN A 97 -19.00 -13.31 -5.41
N LEU A 98 -18.77 -13.97 -4.27
CA LEU A 98 -17.43 -14.39 -3.83
C LEU A 98 -16.75 -15.32 -4.84
N ASP A 99 -17.43 -16.33 -5.37
CA ASP A 99 -16.82 -17.32 -6.27
C ASP A 99 -16.40 -16.68 -7.60
N GLN A 100 -17.24 -15.77 -8.11
CA GLN A 100 -16.91 -14.97 -9.29
C GLN A 100 -15.71 -14.06 -9.02
N PHE A 101 -15.72 -13.33 -7.90
CA PHE A 101 -14.64 -12.43 -7.53
C PHE A 101 -13.29 -13.16 -7.38
N VAL A 102 -13.26 -14.30 -6.69
CA VAL A 102 -12.03 -15.09 -6.53
C VAL A 102 -11.49 -15.58 -7.87
N THR A 103 -12.36 -15.90 -8.83
CA THR A 103 -11.94 -16.27 -10.19
C THR A 103 -11.30 -15.10 -10.92
N ILE A 104 -11.94 -13.92 -10.87
CA ILE A 104 -11.42 -12.67 -11.46
C ILE A 104 -10.05 -12.31 -10.87
N LEU A 105 -9.93 -12.34 -9.55
CA LEU A 105 -8.69 -12.02 -8.84
C LEU A 105 -7.55 -12.96 -9.25
N ARG A 106 -7.81 -14.28 -9.31
CA ARG A 106 -6.81 -15.26 -9.74
C ARG A 106 -6.35 -15.03 -11.17
N ASN A 107 -7.28 -14.73 -12.08
CA ASN A 107 -6.94 -14.45 -13.48
C ASN A 107 -6.06 -13.19 -13.58
N HIS A 108 -6.38 -12.14 -12.82
CA HIS A 108 -5.58 -10.92 -12.76
C HIS A 108 -4.18 -11.17 -12.19
N GLN A 109 -4.07 -11.88 -11.07
CA GLN A 109 -2.80 -12.25 -10.45
C GLN A 109 -1.95 -13.15 -11.36
N ALA A 110 -2.58 -13.95 -12.23
CA ALA A 110 -1.92 -14.75 -13.26
C ALA A 110 -1.55 -13.95 -14.53
N GLY A 111 -1.82 -12.64 -14.58
CA GLY A 111 -1.51 -11.78 -15.71
C GLY A 111 -2.44 -11.96 -16.92
N GLN A 112 -3.63 -12.54 -16.73
CA GLN A 112 -4.59 -12.81 -17.80
C GLN A 112 -5.51 -11.63 -18.10
N THR A 113 -5.59 -10.65 -17.20
CA THR A 113 -6.38 -9.42 -17.37
C THR A 113 -5.54 -8.20 -17.04
N ASP A 114 -5.82 -7.08 -17.71
CA ASP A 114 -5.24 -5.79 -17.35
C ASP A 114 -6.01 -5.12 -16.19
N PHE A 115 -5.46 -4.03 -15.67
CA PHE A 115 -6.05 -3.33 -14.53
C PHE A 115 -7.45 -2.74 -14.81
N PRO A 116 -7.70 -2.05 -15.95
CA PRO A 116 -9.05 -1.62 -16.31
C PRO A 116 -10.07 -2.77 -16.38
N THR A 117 -9.75 -3.88 -17.06
CA THR A 117 -10.63 -5.04 -17.15
C THR A 117 -10.88 -5.65 -15.78
N PHE A 118 -9.83 -5.81 -14.96
CA PHE A 118 -9.97 -6.30 -13.58
C PHE A 118 -10.95 -5.44 -12.76
N CYS A 119 -10.84 -4.11 -12.81
CA CYS A 119 -11.75 -3.21 -12.10
C CYS A 119 -13.21 -3.38 -12.54
N GLN A 120 -13.46 -3.50 -13.85
CA GLN A 120 -14.81 -3.65 -14.39
C GLN A 120 -15.42 -4.99 -13.96
N GLU A 121 -14.70 -6.10 -14.12
CA GLU A 121 -15.16 -7.42 -13.68
C GLU A 121 -15.37 -7.47 -12.16
N THR A 122 -14.50 -6.81 -11.39
CA THR A 122 -14.62 -6.68 -9.92
C THR A 122 -15.91 -5.94 -9.53
N ALA A 123 -16.28 -4.89 -10.27
CA ALA A 123 -17.54 -4.19 -10.09
C ALA A 123 -18.77 -5.07 -10.40
N GLU A 124 -18.69 -5.91 -11.46
CA GLU A 124 -19.75 -6.89 -11.78
C GLU A 124 -19.92 -7.93 -10.66
N ALA A 125 -18.82 -8.33 -10.01
CA ALA A 125 -18.83 -9.24 -8.87
C ALA A 125 -19.29 -8.58 -7.54
N GLY A 126 -19.66 -7.29 -7.57
CA GLY A 126 -20.23 -6.58 -6.42
C GLY A 126 -19.20 -6.03 -5.41
N ILE A 127 -17.92 -6.01 -5.79
CA ILE A 127 -16.87 -5.34 -5.00
C ILE A 127 -16.76 -3.90 -5.48
N TYR A 128 -16.88 -2.93 -4.58
CA TYR A 128 -16.80 -1.50 -4.93
C TYR A 128 -15.50 -0.83 -4.48
N LYS A 129 -14.80 -1.44 -3.52
CA LYS A 129 -13.61 -0.88 -2.88
C LYS A 129 -12.69 -1.98 -2.39
N TRP A 130 -11.39 -1.70 -2.35
CA TRP A 130 -10.47 -2.47 -1.53
C TRP A 130 -9.62 -1.58 -0.64
N GLY A 131 -9.24 -2.14 0.51
CA GLY A 131 -8.35 -1.53 1.49
C GLY A 131 -7.14 -2.42 1.73
N ILE A 132 -5.95 -1.85 1.60
CA ILE A 132 -4.68 -2.46 1.93
C ILE A 132 -4.30 -1.97 3.32
N ASP A 133 -4.18 -2.89 4.26
CA ASP A 133 -3.58 -2.65 5.57
C ASP A 133 -2.11 -3.06 5.49
N LEU A 134 -1.21 -2.06 5.54
CA LEU A 134 0.23 -2.27 5.41
C LEU A 134 0.89 -2.68 6.73
N GLU A 135 0.18 -2.59 7.86
CA GLU A 135 0.64 -3.08 9.16
C GLU A 135 0.29 -4.57 9.31
N ALA A 136 -0.95 -4.95 8.97
CA ALA A 136 -1.42 -6.33 8.95
C ALA A 136 -0.97 -7.12 7.70
N MET A 137 -0.47 -6.42 6.66
CA MET A 137 -0.12 -7.01 5.36
C MET A 137 -1.29 -7.75 4.71
N THR A 138 -2.45 -7.11 4.64
CA THR A 138 -3.67 -7.69 4.05
C THR A 138 -4.31 -6.77 3.03
N CYS A 139 -4.93 -7.35 2.01
CA CYS A 139 -5.83 -6.66 1.09
C CYS A 139 -7.26 -7.17 1.31
N SER A 140 -8.16 -6.26 1.68
CA SER A 140 -9.58 -6.56 1.92
C SER A 140 -10.43 -5.99 0.79
N TYR A 141 -11.30 -6.79 0.21
CA TYR A 141 -12.23 -6.42 -0.86
C TYR A 141 -13.65 -6.31 -0.29
N LEU A 142 -14.26 -5.13 -0.45
CA LEU A 142 -15.49 -4.75 0.23
C LEU A 142 -16.66 -4.61 -0.74
N ASP A 143 -17.83 -5.00 -0.28
CA ASP A 143 -19.11 -4.73 -0.93
C ASP A 143 -19.66 -3.34 -0.58
N LYS A 144 -20.75 -2.92 -1.24
CA LYS A 144 -21.34 -1.58 -1.06
C LYS A 144 -21.86 -1.29 0.36
N VAL A 145 -21.96 -2.29 1.23
CA VAL A 145 -22.35 -2.11 2.65
C VAL A 145 -21.14 -2.12 3.58
N GLU A 146 -19.93 -1.95 3.04
CA GLU A 146 -18.67 -1.89 3.78
C GLU A 146 -18.31 -3.21 4.47
N GLN A 147 -18.84 -4.34 4.01
CA GLN A 147 -18.50 -5.66 4.51
C GLN A 147 -17.37 -6.26 3.65
N ALA A 148 -16.33 -6.75 4.31
CA ALA A 148 -15.29 -7.52 3.64
C ALA A 148 -15.88 -8.84 3.10
N VAL A 149 -15.84 -8.99 1.78
CA VAL A 149 -16.28 -10.20 1.04
C VAL A 149 -15.13 -11.18 0.94
N PHE A 150 -13.93 -10.68 0.69
CA PHE A 150 -12.70 -11.47 0.59
C PHE A 150 -11.52 -10.71 1.19
N VAL A 151 -10.63 -11.44 1.87
CA VAL A 151 -9.39 -10.89 2.42
C VAL A 151 -8.26 -11.83 2.04
N GLU A 152 -7.19 -11.30 1.47
CA GLU A 152 -5.96 -12.04 1.22
C GLU A 152 -4.77 -11.42 1.96
N ALA A 153 -3.81 -12.28 2.29
CA ALA A 153 -2.52 -11.83 2.79
C ALA A 153 -1.67 -11.34 1.61
N VAL A 154 -1.04 -10.18 1.76
CA VAL A 154 -0.03 -9.70 0.84
C VAL A 154 1.26 -10.47 1.15
N PRO A 155 1.83 -11.23 0.20
CA PRO A 155 3.07 -11.94 0.42
C PRO A 155 4.19 -11.00 0.86
N SER A 156 4.98 -11.39 1.85
CA SER A 156 6.21 -10.67 2.15
C SER A 156 7.22 -10.88 1.04
N VAL A 157 7.85 -9.80 0.58
CA VAL A 157 9.08 -9.92 -0.21
C VAL A 157 10.17 -10.39 0.76
N GLU A 158 10.62 -11.65 0.67
CA GLU A 158 11.82 -12.09 1.38
C GLU A 158 13.02 -11.29 0.84
N ASN A 159 13.82 -10.73 1.77
CA ASN A 159 15.06 -10.01 1.45
C ASN A 159 16.18 -10.98 1.05
#